data_AF-A0A4R0EZL3-F1
#
_entry.id   AF-A0A4R0EZL3-F1
#
_cell.length_a   1.000
_cell.length_b   1.000
_cell.length_c   1.000
_cell.angle_alpha   90.00
_cell.angle_beta   90.00
_cell.angle_gamma   90.00
#
_symmetry.space_group_name_H-M   'P 1'
#
loop_
_entity.id
_entity.type
_entity.pdbx_description
1 polymer ?
#
loop_
_entity_poly.entity_id
_entity_poly.type
_entity_poly.pdbx_seq_one_letter_code
_entity_poly.pdbx_strand_id
1 'polypeptide(L)'
;MSETITLYVDGACRGNGKDSALGGWGAYIVTATEERKIFGGETQTTNNRMELTAAIEGVLACPKTAKLIIWTDSNYVKQGITEWIHGWKKKNWKDVKNPDLWQKLDSVCQGRDIEWNWIKGHAGHPGNEMADQLANLGADQTAKNLTAATENRTDDKKKAESDWLFDDPFGLDFAGEEAEPVEPENVEDEIAEPIIAVEIQQDSLPPTTSVTTHPHIVITPATVEAIGPRQLILDTETTGFYFQDSDRIIEVGAIEMINRKLTGSSIHIYINPEKEVGDSVNVHGITDDFLKDKPKYAEIADVLFDYLKGAEIIAHNATFDMNFLNMEFKRTGHGPLSEVCEVTDTLAMAKSKHPGQKNSLDALVRRYEIAQRDRTFHGALLDAEILADVYLAMTGGQVSFDIDALSQSEQQQGASGRRQIDQTGLVVILPSEEELAAHETWVKQIEEKQGKSCFFSK
;
A
#
# COMPACT_ATOMS: atom_id res chain seq x y z
N MET A 1 -11.65 47.73 15.84
CA MET A 1 -11.66 46.77 14.71
C MET A 1 -11.04 45.49 15.24
N SER A 2 -11.67 44.34 15.02
CA SER A 2 -11.06 43.04 15.35
C SER A 2 -9.81 42.87 14.50
N GLU A 3 -8.68 42.60 15.14
CA GLU A 3 -7.44 42.27 14.44
C GLU A 3 -7.66 41.00 13.61
N THR A 4 -7.18 41.00 12.36
CA THR A 4 -7.23 39.82 11.50
C THR A 4 -5.86 39.17 11.50
N ILE A 5 -5.81 37.89 11.84
CA ILE A 5 -4.59 37.11 11.96
C ILE A 5 -4.64 35.99 10.92
N THR A 6 -3.58 35.87 10.12
CA THR A 6 -3.43 34.77 9.17
C THR A 6 -2.57 33.69 9.82
N LEU A 7 -3.06 32.46 9.85
CA LEU A 7 -2.42 31.32 10.46
C LEU A 7 -2.16 30.27 9.38
N TYR A 8 -0.93 29.78 9.27
CA TYR A 8 -0.59 28.60 8.47
C TYR A 8 -0.24 27.47 9.41
N VAL A 9 -0.84 26.29 9.22
CA VAL A 9 -0.64 25.12 10.08
C VAL A 9 -0.34 23.89 9.26
N ASP A 10 0.55 23.06 9.77
CA ASP A 10 0.98 21.82 9.12
C ASP A 10 1.48 20.80 10.18
N GLY A 11 1.35 19.52 9.86
CA GLY A 11 1.81 18.39 10.67
C GLY A 11 2.65 17.41 9.86
N ALA A 12 3.81 17.05 10.41
CA ALA A 12 4.74 16.10 9.83
C ALA A 12 4.91 14.87 10.74
N CYS A 13 5.01 13.68 10.16
CA CYS A 13 5.28 12.46 10.91
C CYS A 13 6.27 11.53 10.19
N ARG A 14 7.41 11.24 10.83
CA ARG A 14 8.41 10.29 10.35
C ARG A 14 8.09 8.90 10.87
N GLY A 15 7.98 7.93 9.96
CA GLY A 15 7.61 6.56 10.31
C GLY A 15 6.12 6.40 10.66
N ASN A 16 5.25 7.21 10.05
CA ASN A 16 3.80 7.18 10.27
C ASN A 16 3.25 5.74 10.21
N GLY A 17 2.51 5.34 11.26
CA GLY A 17 1.97 3.98 11.40
C GLY A 17 2.90 2.96 12.07
N LYS A 18 4.09 3.37 12.54
CA LYS A 18 5.00 2.53 13.34
C LYS A 18 5.00 2.96 14.81
N ASP A 19 5.31 2.04 15.72
CA ASP A 19 5.41 2.33 17.17
C ASP A 19 6.50 3.34 17.52
N SER A 20 7.48 3.53 16.62
CA SER A 20 8.55 4.51 16.71
C SER A 20 8.28 5.81 15.96
N ALA A 21 7.02 6.07 15.57
CA ALA A 21 6.68 7.27 14.83
C ALA A 21 7.01 8.54 15.62
N LEU A 22 7.73 9.46 14.97
CA LEU A 22 8.11 10.75 15.53
C LEU A 22 7.39 11.83 14.76
N GLY A 23 6.49 12.54 15.43
CA GLY A 23 5.73 13.64 14.83
C GLY A 23 6.22 15.00 15.26
N GLY A 24 5.97 15.97 14.40
CA GLY A 24 6.11 17.38 14.69
C GLY A 24 4.95 18.17 14.10
N TRP A 25 4.61 19.26 14.75
CA TRP A 25 3.56 20.19 14.31
C TRP A 25 4.15 21.60 14.23
N GLY A 26 3.67 22.38 13.28
CA GLY A 26 4.13 23.75 13.04
C GLY A 26 2.96 24.70 12.85
N ALA A 27 3.06 25.89 13.44
CA ALA A 27 2.13 26.97 13.18
C ALA A 27 2.86 28.30 12.97
N TYR A 28 2.55 28.95 11.86
CA TYR A 28 3.09 30.26 11.49
C TYR A 28 1.97 31.30 11.53
N ILE A 29 2.07 32.22 12.49
CA ILE A 29 1.08 33.24 12.83
C ILE A 29 1.58 34.57 12.26
N VAL A 30 0.77 35.21 11.43
CA VAL A 30 1.10 36.47 10.77
C VAL A 30 0.03 37.50 11.12
N THR A 31 0.44 38.58 11.79
CA THR A 31 -0.39 39.76 12.03
C THR A 31 0.07 40.91 11.13
N ALA A 32 -0.58 42.07 11.21
CA ALA A 32 -0.17 43.25 10.45
C ALA A 32 1.21 43.80 10.87
N THR A 33 1.68 43.46 12.08
CA THR A 33 2.88 44.06 12.68
C THR A 33 3.95 43.04 13.06
N GLU A 34 3.61 41.77 13.23
CA GLU A 34 4.54 40.75 13.68
C GLU A 34 4.28 39.38 13.04
N GLU A 35 5.34 38.58 13.02
CA GLU A 35 5.32 37.19 12.62
C GLU A 35 5.78 36.34 13.80
N ARG A 36 5.02 35.29 14.13
CA ARG A 36 5.33 34.38 15.22
C ARG A 36 5.32 32.94 14.72
N LYS A 37 6.38 32.22 15.06
CA LYS A 37 6.59 30.82 14.68
C LYS A 37 6.53 29.97 15.94
N ILE A 38 5.65 28.98 15.94
CA ILE A 38 5.55 28.00 17.02
C ILE A 38 5.61 26.60 16.43
N PHE A 39 6.24 25.70 17.16
CA PHE A 39 6.37 24.30 16.75
C PHE A 39 6.56 23.42 17.98
N GLY A 40 6.29 22.14 17.82
CA GLY A 40 6.48 21.12 18.84
C GLY A 40 6.41 19.74 18.22
N GLY A 41 6.46 18.70 19.04
CA GLY A 41 6.35 17.35 18.53
C GLY A 41 6.05 16.32 19.60
N GLU A 42 5.65 15.14 19.15
CA GLU A 42 5.21 14.02 19.99
C GLU A 42 5.81 12.71 19.48
N THR A 43 6.13 11.81 20.41
CA THR A 43 6.50 10.43 20.10
C THR A 43 5.24 9.56 19.98
N GLN A 44 5.31 8.48 19.22
CA GLN A 44 4.20 7.52 19.05
C GLN A 44 2.92 8.18 18.52
N THR A 45 3.07 9.05 17.53
CA THR A 45 1.96 9.82 16.97
C THR A 45 1.77 9.52 15.47
N THR A 46 0.78 10.14 14.85
CA THR A 46 0.49 10.00 13.42
C THR A 46 0.47 11.36 12.74
N ASN A 47 0.55 11.38 11.41
CA ASN A 47 0.46 12.63 10.67
C ASN A 47 -0.83 13.39 11.01
N ASN A 48 -1.98 12.71 10.95
CA ASN A 48 -3.29 13.31 11.24
C ASN A 48 -3.39 13.89 12.66
N ARG A 49 -2.70 13.29 13.64
CA ARG A 49 -2.65 13.86 14.99
C ARG A 49 -1.83 15.15 15.01
N MET A 50 -0.68 15.18 14.34
CA MET A 50 0.16 16.38 14.27
C MET A 50 -0.51 17.53 13.53
N GLU A 51 -1.25 17.24 12.47
CA GLU A 51 -2.07 18.20 11.73
C GLU A 51 -3.13 18.87 12.63
N LEU A 52 -3.85 18.05 13.41
CA LEU A 52 -4.82 18.54 14.38
C LEU A 52 -4.17 19.33 15.51
N THR A 53 -3.05 18.85 16.04
CA THR A 53 -2.29 19.56 17.08
C THR A 53 -1.79 20.92 16.58
N ALA A 54 -1.31 21.01 15.34
CA ALA A 54 -0.89 22.26 14.71
C ALA A 54 -2.03 23.28 14.69
N ALA A 55 -3.22 22.85 14.26
CA ALA A 55 -4.42 23.68 14.24
C ALA A 55 -4.84 24.14 15.65
N ILE A 56 -4.84 23.22 16.63
CA ILE A 56 -5.22 23.52 18.02
C ILE A 56 -4.26 24.53 18.65
N GLU A 57 -2.96 24.27 18.59
CA GLU A 57 -1.94 25.10 19.23
C GLU A 57 -1.82 26.47 18.51
N GLY A 58 -2.01 26.50 17.19
CA GLY A 58 -2.10 27.73 16.41
C GLY A 58 -3.29 28.63 16.83
N VAL A 59 -4.48 28.05 17.00
CA VAL A 59 -5.67 28.79 17.47
C VAL A 59 -5.51 29.25 18.92
N LEU A 60 -4.91 28.42 19.79
CA LEU A 60 -4.64 28.75 21.19
C LEU A 60 -3.64 29.90 21.34
N ALA A 61 -2.65 29.98 20.46
CA ALA A 61 -1.65 31.05 20.46
C ALA A 61 -2.22 32.42 20.03
N CYS A 62 -3.43 32.46 19.45
CA CYS A 62 -4.07 33.68 18.98
C CYS A 62 -5.12 34.23 19.98
N PRO A 63 -5.27 35.56 20.11
CA PRO A 63 -6.29 36.18 20.95
C PRO A 63 -7.72 35.74 20.60
N LYS A 64 -8.59 35.58 21.62
CA LYS A 64 -9.99 35.14 21.44
C LYS A 64 -10.87 36.12 20.65
N THR A 65 -10.49 37.39 20.59
CA THR A 65 -11.25 38.47 19.93
C THR A 65 -10.82 38.74 18.49
N ALA A 66 -9.76 38.08 18.01
CA ALA A 66 -9.26 38.24 16.65
C ALA A 66 -10.07 37.41 15.65
N LYS A 67 -10.18 37.91 14.42
CA LYS A 67 -10.65 37.11 13.28
C LYS A 67 -9.48 36.28 12.77
N LEU A 68 -9.66 34.96 12.66
CA LEU A 68 -8.61 34.05 12.21
C LEU A 68 -8.86 33.60 10.77
N ILE A 69 -7.84 33.67 9.92
CA ILE A 69 -7.82 33.07 8.58
C ILE A 69 -6.79 31.94 8.63
N ILE A 70 -7.26 30.70 8.68
CA ILE A 70 -6.43 29.52 8.84
C ILE A 70 -6.23 28.85 7.48
N TRP A 71 -4.98 28.62 7.12
CA TRP A 71 -4.55 27.89 5.95
C TRP A 71 -3.93 26.56 6.37
N THR A 72 -4.42 25.48 5.79
CA THR A 72 -3.90 24.12 5.97
C THR A 72 -3.91 23.41 4.63
N ASP A 73 -2.95 22.51 4.39
CA ASP A 73 -2.96 21.60 3.25
C ASP A 73 -3.60 20.24 3.55
N SER A 74 -3.99 20.03 4.80
CA SER A 74 -4.73 18.86 5.24
C SER A 74 -6.22 18.99 4.94
N ASN A 75 -6.68 18.29 3.89
CA ASN A 75 -8.12 18.12 3.64
C ASN A 75 -8.84 17.47 4.83
N TYR A 76 -8.14 16.61 5.58
CA TYR A 76 -8.68 15.98 6.80
C TYR A 76 -9.05 17.02 7.86
N VAL A 77 -8.19 18.02 8.10
CA VAL A 77 -8.49 19.10 9.05
C VAL A 77 -9.58 20.01 8.50
N LYS A 78 -9.44 20.48 7.24
CA LYS A 78 -10.42 21.38 6.61
C LYS A 78 -11.81 20.77 6.59
N GLN A 79 -12.00 19.59 6.00
CA GLN A 79 -13.33 18.98 5.88
C GLN A 79 -13.84 18.52 7.24
N GLY A 80 -12.96 18.05 8.12
CA GLY A 80 -13.36 17.62 9.46
C GLY A 80 -13.98 18.73 10.28
N ILE A 81 -13.40 19.93 10.30
CA ILE A 81 -13.93 21.07 11.08
C ILE A 81 -15.11 21.77 10.40
N THR A 82 -15.18 21.79 9.06
CA THR A 82 -16.26 22.50 8.34
C THR A 82 -17.48 21.65 8.04
N GLU A 83 -17.31 20.34 7.85
CA GLU A 83 -18.36 19.45 7.35
C GLU A 83 -18.69 18.34 8.37
N TRP A 84 -17.69 17.55 8.76
CA TRP A 84 -17.93 16.30 9.49
C TRP A 84 -18.26 16.50 10.98
N ILE A 85 -17.73 17.55 11.61
CA ILE A 85 -17.87 17.79 13.05
C ILE A 85 -19.32 17.87 13.52
N HIS A 86 -20.22 18.38 12.68
CA HIS A 86 -21.64 18.47 12.98
C HIS A 86 -22.28 17.08 13.12
N GLY A 87 -21.88 16.14 12.27
CA GLY A 87 -22.30 14.74 12.33
C GLY A 87 -21.74 14.04 13.57
N TRP A 88 -20.45 14.25 13.85
CA TRP A 88 -19.78 13.65 15.01
C TRP A 88 -20.38 14.10 16.34
N LYS A 89 -20.69 15.39 16.50
CA LYS A 89 -21.34 15.91 17.72
C LYS A 89 -22.74 15.32 17.91
N LYS A 90 -23.51 15.10 16.84
CA LYS A 90 -24.81 14.43 16.91
C LYS A 90 -24.71 12.95 17.28
N LYS A 91 -23.67 12.25 16.79
CA LYS A 91 -23.37 10.84 17.12
C LYS A 91 -22.56 10.66 18.42
N ASN A 92 -22.40 11.72 19.23
CA ASN A 92 -21.60 11.73 20.46
C ASN A 92 -20.16 11.18 20.26
N TRP A 93 -19.53 11.53 19.15
CA TRP A 93 -18.15 11.16 18.79
C TRP A 93 -17.91 9.64 18.65
N LYS A 94 -18.98 8.86 18.47
CA LYS A 94 -18.86 7.41 18.26
C LYS A 94 -18.20 7.11 16.91
N ASP A 95 -17.24 6.18 16.92
CA ASP A 95 -16.49 5.70 15.74
C ASP A 95 -15.64 6.76 15.02
N VAL A 96 -15.28 7.85 15.72
CA VAL A 96 -14.41 8.92 15.19
C VAL A 96 -12.95 8.63 15.52
N LYS A 97 -12.05 8.78 14.53
CA LYS A 97 -10.60 8.70 14.76
C LYS A 97 -10.09 9.99 15.40
N ASN A 98 -9.23 9.86 16.42
CA ASN A 98 -8.71 10.99 17.23
C ASN A 98 -9.81 11.86 17.88
N PRO A 99 -10.81 11.26 18.56
CA PRO A 99 -11.93 12.02 19.11
C PRO A 99 -11.47 13.01 20.19
N ASP A 100 -10.37 12.70 20.88
CA ASP A 100 -9.70 13.56 21.87
C ASP A 100 -9.26 14.90 21.28
N LEU A 101 -8.59 14.88 20.13
CA LEU A 101 -8.10 16.10 19.47
C LEU A 101 -9.24 16.87 18.81
N TRP A 102 -10.22 16.19 18.22
CA TRP A 102 -11.37 16.86 17.63
C TRP A 102 -12.23 17.59 18.66
N GLN A 103 -12.47 16.97 19.83
CA GLN A 103 -13.18 17.64 20.93
C GLN A 103 -12.40 18.85 21.44
N LYS A 104 -11.06 18.76 21.53
CA LYS A 104 -10.21 19.89 21.91
C LYS A 104 -10.28 21.01 20.85
N LEU A 105 -10.21 20.66 19.55
CA LEU A 105 -10.29 21.62 18.45
C LEU A 105 -11.64 22.35 18.40
N ASP A 106 -12.75 21.62 18.55
CA ASP A 106 -14.10 22.19 18.63
C ASP A 106 -14.23 23.21 19.77
N SER A 107 -13.75 22.83 20.96
CA SER A 107 -13.78 23.68 22.15
C SER A 107 -12.98 24.98 21.97
N VAL A 108 -11.78 24.91 21.35
CA VAL A 108 -10.96 26.12 21.14
C VAL A 108 -11.51 27.04 20.05
N CYS A 109 -12.23 26.48 19.07
CA CYS A 109 -12.87 27.24 18.00
C CYS A 109 -14.21 27.87 18.42
N GLN A 110 -14.85 27.35 19.48
CA GLN A 110 -16.17 27.79 19.90
C GLN A 110 -16.20 29.29 20.26
N GLY A 111 -17.09 30.03 19.60
CA GLY A 111 -17.28 31.46 19.85
C GLY A 111 -16.22 32.38 19.22
N ARG A 112 -15.39 31.87 18.31
CA ARG A 112 -14.43 32.66 17.52
C ARG A 112 -14.89 32.83 16.07
N ASP A 113 -14.46 33.90 15.42
CA ASP A 113 -14.64 34.12 13.99
C ASP A 113 -13.43 33.52 13.24
N ILE A 114 -13.63 32.35 12.62
CA ILE A 114 -12.57 31.57 11.97
C ILE A 114 -12.98 31.21 10.55
N GLU A 115 -12.10 31.53 9.61
CA GLU A 115 -12.21 31.18 8.21
C GLU A 115 -11.19 30.09 7.87
N TRP A 116 -11.66 28.93 7.42
CA TRP A 116 -10.80 27.79 7.08
C TRP A 116 -10.59 27.72 5.56
N ASN A 117 -9.34 27.78 5.15
CA ASN A 117 -8.93 27.74 3.76
C ASN A 117 -8.00 26.54 3.53
N TRP A 118 -8.25 25.83 2.44
CA TRP A 118 -7.36 24.77 1.99
C TRP A 118 -6.37 25.31 0.96
N ILE A 119 -5.10 24.93 1.12
CA ILE A 119 -4.07 25.20 0.12
C ILE A 119 -3.39 23.90 -0.28
N LYS A 120 -2.90 23.85 -1.51
CA LYS A 120 -2.16 22.68 -1.96
C LYS A 120 -0.76 22.67 -1.32
N GLY A 121 -0.42 21.59 -0.63
CA GLY A 121 0.93 21.35 -0.09
C GLY A 121 2.02 21.36 -1.18
N HIS A 122 3.21 21.84 -0.81
CA HIS A 122 4.40 21.97 -1.68
C HIS A 122 4.15 22.70 -3.02
N ALA A 123 3.24 23.69 -3.02
CA ALA A 123 2.93 24.51 -4.20
C ALA A 123 3.71 25.84 -4.25
N GLY A 124 4.75 26.01 -3.41
CA GLY A 124 5.54 27.25 -3.35
C GLY A 124 4.86 28.40 -2.61
N HIS A 125 3.85 28.13 -1.78
CA HIS A 125 3.21 29.17 -0.97
C HIS A 125 4.04 29.47 0.29
N PRO A 126 4.62 30.68 0.45
CA PRO A 126 5.60 30.94 1.50
C PRO A 126 5.13 30.63 2.92
N GLY A 127 3.86 30.93 3.23
CA GLY A 127 3.29 30.65 4.55
C GLY A 127 3.13 29.16 4.84
N ASN A 128 2.75 28.36 3.84
CA ASN A 128 2.58 26.91 4.01
C ASN A 128 3.93 26.23 4.10
N GLU A 129 4.90 26.63 3.29
CA GLU A 129 6.27 26.09 3.38
C GLU A 129 6.93 26.43 4.72
N MET A 130 6.61 27.58 5.30
CA MET A 130 7.05 27.90 6.66
C MET A 130 6.43 26.96 7.70
N ALA A 131 5.14 26.64 7.58
CA ALA A 131 4.47 25.71 8.48
C ALA A 131 5.05 24.29 8.37
N ASP A 132 5.28 23.79 7.14
CA ASP A 132 5.95 22.51 6.86
C ASP A 132 7.36 22.45 7.47
N GLN A 133 8.16 23.52 7.29
CA GLN A 133 9.48 23.63 7.89
C GLN A 133 9.42 23.55 9.42
N LEU A 134 8.46 24.24 10.04
CA LEU A 134 8.25 24.22 11.49
C LEU A 134 7.83 22.83 11.99
N ALA A 135 6.95 22.14 11.26
CA ALA A 135 6.53 20.79 11.60
C ALA A 135 7.72 19.80 11.53
N ASN A 136 8.54 19.90 10.49
CA ASN A 136 9.76 19.09 10.37
C ASN A 136 10.78 19.39 11.48
N LEU A 137 10.97 20.66 11.85
CA LEU A 137 11.81 21.05 12.99
C LEU A 137 11.29 20.46 14.30
N GLY A 138 9.98 20.42 14.50
CA GLY A 138 9.34 19.77 15.64
C GLY A 138 9.65 18.27 15.71
N ALA A 139 9.56 17.57 14.58
CA ALA A 139 9.88 16.15 14.50
C ALA A 139 11.38 15.89 14.78
N ASP A 140 12.27 16.73 14.25
CA ASP A 140 13.71 16.67 14.52
C ASP A 140 14.04 16.89 16.00
N GLN A 141 13.38 17.86 16.65
CA GLN A 141 13.59 18.12 18.06
C GLN A 141 13.12 16.94 18.92
N THR A 142 11.99 16.34 18.59
CA THR A 142 11.50 15.13 19.27
C THR A 142 12.49 13.98 19.14
N ALA A 143 13.06 13.78 17.94
CA ALA A 143 14.09 12.77 17.72
C ALA A 143 15.32 12.99 18.60
N LYS A 144 15.83 14.24 18.64
CA LYS A 144 16.99 14.63 19.46
C LYS A 144 16.73 14.47 20.96
N ASN A 145 15.52 14.81 21.42
CA ASN A 145 15.13 14.66 22.82
C ASN A 145 15.06 13.18 23.21
N LEU A 146 14.59 12.32 22.31
CA LEU A 146 14.53 10.88 22.54
C LEU A 146 15.94 10.25 22.63
N THR A 147 16.88 10.67 21.77
CA THR A 147 18.27 10.22 21.85
C THR A 147 18.96 10.69 23.13
N ALA A 148 18.79 11.96 23.51
CA ALA A 148 19.37 12.50 24.75
C ALA A 148 18.79 11.83 26.02
N ALA A 149 17.50 11.50 26.02
CA ALA A 149 16.86 10.77 27.12
C ALA A 149 17.35 9.30 27.21
N THR A 150 17.74 8.71 26.09
CA THR A 150 18.30 7.35 26.04
C THR A 150 19.76 7.33 26.54
N GLU A 151 20.55 8.33 26.18
CA GLU A 151 21.94 8.49 26.63
C GLU A 151 22.03 8.75 28.15
N ASN A 152 21.15 9.60 28.70
CA ASN A 152 21.10 9.82 30.16
C ASN A 152 20.68 8.55 30.94
N ARG A 153 19.83 7.69 30.37
CA ARG A 153 19.46 6.40 30.98
C ARG A 153 20.59 5.36 30.95
N THR A 154 21.53 5.48 30.01
CA THR A 154 22.72 4.61 29.97
C THR A 154 23.81 5.03 30.97
N ASP A 155 23.87 6.30 31.35
CA ASP A 155 24.80 6.77 32.39
C ASP A 155 24.29 6.50 33.82
N ASP A 156 22.98 6.55 34.05
CA ASP A 156 22.40 6.18 35.37
C ASP A 156 22.52 4.67 35.68
N LYS A 157 22.62 3.81 34.65
CA LYS A 157 22.86 2.36 34.84
C LYS A 157 24.31 1.99 35.15
N LYS A 158 25.28 2.90 35.01
CA LYS A 158 26.70 2.65 35.34
C LYS A 158 27.05 2.87 36.81
N LYS A 159 26.07 3.17 37.67
CA LYS A 159 26.28 3.44 39.10
C LYS A 159 25.29 2.67 39.98
N ALA A 160 25.26 1.35 39.81
CA ALA A 160 24.75 0.42 40.82
C ALA A 160 25.72 -0.76 40.92
N GLU A 161 26.02 -1.15 42.15
CA GLU A 161 27.21 -1.85 42.62
C GLU A 161 27.45 -3.25 42.03
N SER A 162 28.72 -3.66 42.05
CA SER A 162 29.21 -4.99 41.71
C SER A 162 28.63 -6.05 42.64
N ASP A 163 27.87 -6.98 42.07
CA ASP A 163 27.30 -8.12 42.77
C ASP A 163 28.41 -9.08 43.23
N TRP A 164 28.59 -9.18 44.55
CA TRP A 164 29.67 -9.86 45.26
C TRP A 164 29.35 -11.35 45.46
N LEU A 165 28.98 -12.06 44.39
CA LEU A 165 28.56 -13.46 44.45
C LEU A 165 29.13 -14.35 43.32
N PHE A 166 30.13 -13.87 42.59
CA PHE A 166 30.78 -14.64 41.51
C PHE A 166 32.29 -14.83 41.66
N ASP A 167 32.89 -14.35 42.74
CA ASP A 167 34.28 -14.67 43.11
C ASP A 167 34.29 -15.40 44.46
N ASP A 168 34.09 -16.73 44.43
CA ASP A 168 34.43 -17.61 45.54
C ASP A 168 35.84 -18.21 45.31
N PRO A 169 36.86 -17.81 46.09
CA PRO A 169 38.25 -18.23 45.94
C PRO A 169 38.61 -19.52 46.69
N PHE A 170 37.62 -20.34 47.09
CA PHE A 170 37.87 -21.62 47.76
C PHE A 170 37.21 -22.79 47.03
N GLY A 171 37.95 -23.35 46.07
CA GLY A 171 37.62 -24.62 45.43
C GLY A 171 37.49 -25.75 46.47
N LEU A 172 36.26 -26.21 46.65
CA LEU A 172 35.94 -27.42 47.40
C LEU A 172 34.94 -28.25 46.58
N ASP A 173 35.51 -29.16 45.79
CA ASP A 173 34.83 -30.37 45.35
C ASP A 173 34.51 -31.24 46.57
N PHE A 174 33.26 -31.69 46.69
CA PHE A 174 32.94 -32.91 47.44
C PHE A 174 31.94 -33.75 46.68
N ALA A 175 32.40 -34.94 46.31
CA ALA A 175 31.65 -36.04 45.73
C ALA A 175 31.04 -36.95 46.82
N GLY A 176 30.03 -37.75 46.44
CA GLY A 176 29.48 -38.90 47.17
C GLY A 176 27.96 -39.08 46.89
N GLU A 177 27.55 -39.98 45.98
CA GLU A 177 27.06 -41.37 46.23
C GLU A 177 25.63 -41.39 46.85
N GLU A 178 24.63 -42.18 46.46
CA GLU A 178 24.49 -43.39 45.63
C GLU A 178 22.98 -43.72 45.39
N ALA A 179 22.71 -44.70 44.50
CA ALA A 179 21.55 -45.63 44.43
C ALA A 179 20.29 -45.32 43.57
N GLU A 180 20.33 -45.82 42.31
CA GLU A 180 19.51 -46.90 41.69
C GLU A 180 17.94 -46.83 41.61
N PRO A 181 17.33 -47.52 40.61
CA PRO A 181 16.22 -47.01 39.78
C PRO A 181 14.93 -47.85 39.85
N VAL A 182 13.86 -47.39 39.19
CA VAL A 182 12.71 -48.22 38.83
C VAL A 182 12.32 -48.00 37.37
N GLU A 183 12.32 -49.11 36.64
CA GLU A 183 12.02 -49.29 35.22
C GLU A 183 10.51 -49.31 34.90
N PRO A 184 10.16 -49.29 33.59
CA PRO A 184 8.86 -48.89 33.06
C PRO A 184 7.99 -50.09 32.64
N GLU A 185 6.74 -49.81 32.27
CA GLU A 185 5.92 -50.71 31.44
C GLU A 185 5.31 -49.89 30.29
N ASN A 186 5.68 -50.10 29.01
CA ASN A 186 5.32 -51.20 28.08
C ASN A 186 3.91 -51.00 27.47
N VAL A 187 3.61 -51.15 26.18
CA VAL A 187 4.34 -51.65 24.98
C VAL A 187 3.60 -51.12 23.73
N GLU A 188 4.38 -50.86 22.68
CA GLU A 188 4.21 -51.12 21.22
C GLU A 188 2.81 -51.13 20.56
N ASP A 189 2.74 -50.55 19.35
CA ASP A 189 2.66 -51.39 18.14
C ASP A 189 3.05 -50.64 16.85
N GLU A 190 3.76 -51.40 16.01
CA GLU A 190 4.24 -51.13 14.66
C GLU A 190 3.11 -50.81 13.67
N ILE A 191 3.41 -50.10 12.56
CA ILE A 191 3.38 -50.70 11.22
C ILE A 191 3.83 -49.75 10.10
N ALA A 192 4.55 -50.38 9.17
CA ALA A 192 5.13 -49.89 7.95
C ALA A 192 4.13 -49.46 6.86
N GLU A 193 4.68 -48.78 5.86
CA GLU A 193 4.06 -48.46 4.57
C GLU A 193 3.32 -49.65 3.92
N PRO A 194 2.30 -49.33 3.10
CA PRO A 194 2.31 -49.91 1.78
C PRO A 194 2.10 -48.88 0.67
N ILE A 195 2.97 -49.02 -0.33
CA ILE A 195 2.80 -48.55 -1.69
C ILE A 195 1.56 -49.24 -2.27
N ILE A 196 0.53 -48.47 -2.64
CA ILE A 196 -0.56 -48.95 -3.51
C ILE A 196 -0.66 -48.00 -4.69
N ALA A 197 -0.46 -48.58 -5.87
CA ALA A 197 -0.61 -47.96 -7.18
C ALA A 197 -2.04 -47.44 -7.36
N VAL A 198 -2.16 -46.17 -7.76
CA VAL A 198 -3.43 -45.59 -8.21
C VAL A 198 -3.48 -45.70 -9.73
N GLU A 199 -4.32 -46.61 -10.20
CA GLU A 199 -4.78 -46.68 -11.59
C GLU A 199 -5.47 -45.38 -11.98
N ILE A 200 -5.11 -44.88 -13.17
CA ILE A 200 -5.70 -43.72 -13.82
C ILE A 200 -7.11 -44.11 -14.27
N GLN A 201 -8.13 -43.69 -13.52
CA GLN A 201 -9.50 -43.61 -14.03
C GLN A 201 -9.75 -42.20 -14.58
N GLN A 202 -9.99 -42.15 -15.89
CA GLN A 202 -10.58 -41.02 -16.60
C GLN A 202 -11.98 -40.76 -16.03
N ASP A 203 -12.06 -39.90 -15.01
CA ASP A 203 -13.33 -39.28 -14.64
C ASP A 203 -13.47 -37.96 -15.40
N SER A 204 -14.43 -37.99 -16.31
CA SER A 204 -15.01 -36.83 -16.98
C SER A 204 -15.37 -35.75 -15.96
N LEU A 205 -14.90 -34.53 -16.23
CA LEU A 205 -15.35 -33.30 -15.60
C LEU A 205 -16.88 -33.34 -15.43
N PRO A 206 -17.43 -33.14 -14.22
CA PRO A 206 -18.87 -33.04 -14.05
C PRO A 206 -19.36 -31.79 -14.80
N PRO A 207 -20.56 -31.84 -15.40
CA PRO A 207 -21.10 -30.71 -16.14
C PRO A 207 -21.35 -29.55 -15.19
N THR A 208 -21.00 -28.37 -15.68
CA THR A 208 -21.25 -27.03 -15.14
C THR A 208 -22.50 -26.99 -14.27
N THR A 209 -22.31 -26.81 -12.96
CA THR A 209 -23.38 -26.40 -12.05
C THR A 209 -23.96 -25.11 -12.60
N SER A 210 -25.22 -25.15 -13.01
CA SER A 210 -25.98 -24.01 -13.49
C SER A 210 -26.12 -23.00 -12.35
N VAL A 211 -25.15 -22.11 -12.23
CA VAL A 211 -25.27 -20.91 -11.40
C VAL A 211 -26.41 -20.10 -12.00
N THR A 212 -27.50 -19.97 -11.24
CA THR A 212 -28.60 -19.07 -11.57
C THR A 212 -28.05 -17.66 -11.66
N THR A 213 -27.68 -17.25 -12.86
CA THR A 213 -27.13 -15.93 -13.15
C THR A 213 -28.28 -14.94 -13.02
N HIS A 214 -28.18 -14.04 -12.03
CA HIS A 214 -29.16 -12.97 -11.86
C HIS A 214 -29.22 -12.14 -13.16
N PRO A 215 -30.41 -11.73 -13.66
CA PRO A 215 -30.57 -11.10 -14.98
C PRO A 215 -29.80 -9.77 -15.17
N HIS A 216 -29.28 -9.20 -14.09
CA HIS A 216 -28.50 -7.96 -14.08
C HIS A 216 -26.99 -8.18 -13.93
N ILE A 217 -26.52 -9.42 -13.84
CA ILE A 217 -25.09 -9.73 -13.90
C ILE A 217 -24.72 -9.89 -15.37
N VAL A 218 -23.88 -8.99 -15.88
CA VAL A 218 -23.37 -9.08 -17.25
C VAL A 218 -22.01 -9.76 -17.18
N ILE A 219 -21.99 -11.05 -17.51
CA ILE A 219 -20.74 -11.81 -17.72
C ILE A 219 -20.52 -11.95 -19.22
N THR A 220 -19.47 -11.31 -19.73
CA THR A 220 -19.03 -11.50 -21.11
C THR A 220 -18.11 -12.71 -21.14
N PRO A 221 -18.36 -13.73 -21.99
CA PRO A 221 -17.49 -14.89 -22.09
C PRO A 221 -16.16 -14.53 -22.76
N ALA A 222 -15.11 -15.31 -22.46
CA ALA A 222 -13.81 -15.17 -23.12
C ALA A 222 -13.95 -15.35 -24.63
N THR A 223 -13.40 -14.40 -25.38
CA THR A 223 -13.27 -14.45 -26.85
C THR A 223 -11.99 -15.14 -27.30
N VAL A 224 -10.99 -15.18 -26.42
CA VAL A 224 -9.66 -15.78 -26.68
C VAL A 224 -9.42 -16.89 -25.66
N GLU A 225 -9.20 -18.10 -26.16
CA GLU A 225 -8.77 -19.23 -25.31
C GLU A 225 -7.28 -19.09 -25.00
N ALA A 226 -6.94 -18.98 -23.71
CA ALA A 226 -5.58 -18.92 -23.22
C ALA A 226 -5.44 -19.78 -21.95
N ILE A 227 -4.30 -20.46 -21.80
CA ILE A 227 -4.00 -21.32 -20.66
C ILE A 227 -2.93 -20.61 -19.81
N GLY A 228 -3.23 -20.38 -18.53
CA GLY A 228 -2.31 -19.73 -17.60
C GLY A 228 -3.02 -19.29 -16.31
N PRO A 229 -2.29 -18.69 -15.36
CA PRO A 229 -2.90 -18.11 -14.17
C PRO A 229 -3.83 -16.96 -14.58
N ARG A 230 -5.03 -16.95 -14.00
CA ARG A 230 -6.04 -15.93 -14.26
C ARG A 230 -5.69 -14.66 -13.50
N GLN A 231 -5.57 -13.55 -14.21
CA GLN A 231 -5.39 -12.22 -13.63
C GLN A 231 -6.66 -11.42 -13.88
N LEU A 232 -7.27 -10.90 -12.83
CA LEU A 232 -8.48 -10.10 -12.88
C LEU A 232 -8.13 -8.66 -12.54
N ILE A 233 -8.29 -7.77 -13.51
CA ILE A 233 -8.13 -6.34 -13.28
C ILE A 233 -9.48 -5.81 -12.81
N LEU A 234 -9.52 -5.26 -11.61
CA LEU A 234 -10.75 -4.95 -10.89
C LEU A 234 -10.77 -3.49 -10.45
N ASP A 235 -11.96 -2.90 -10.53
CA ASP A 235 -12.28 -1.58 -10.00
C ASP A 235 -13.70 -1.61 -9.40
N THR A 236 -13.96 -0.76 -8.42
CA THR A 236 -15.26 -0.68 -7.76
C THR A 236 -15.69 0.78 -7.55
N GLU A 237 -16.99 1.03 -7.79
CA GLU A 237 -17.61 2.29 -7.38
C GLU A 237 -18.42 2.07 -6.10
N THR A 238 -18.39 3.09 -5.24
CA THR A 238 -19.01 3.03 -3.92
C THR A 238 -19.85 4.29 -3.66
N THR A 239 -20.78 4.17 -2.72
CA THR A 239 -21.55 5.31 -2.18
C THR A 239 -20.68 6.32 -1.38
N GLY A 240 -19.42 6.00 -1.10
CA GLY A 240 -18.53 6.81 -0.29
C GLY A 240 -17.21 6.11 0.05
N PHE A 241 -16.37 6.73 0.87
CA PHE A 241 -15.01 6.24 1.13
C PHE A 241 -14.89 5.33 2.37
N TYR A 242 -15.94 5.21 3.19
CA TYR A 242 -15.86 4.60 4.51
C TYR A 242 -16.62 3.27 4.60
N PHE A 243 -15.93 2.17 4.27
CA PHE A 243 -16.49 0.81 4.39
C PHE A 243 -16.98 0.42 5.80
N GLN A 244 -16.51 1.13 6.84
CA GLN A 244 -16.94 0.94 8.24
C GLN A 244 -18.20 1.74 8.60
N ASP A 245 -18.41 2.92 8.01
CA ASP A 245 -19.50 3.85 8.34
C ASP A 245 -20.62 3.78 7.30
N SER A 246 -21.13 2.57 7.08
CA SER A 246 -22.30 2.24 6.24
C SER A 246 -22.15 2.40 4.72
N ASP A 247 -21.00 2.83 4.19
CA ASP A 247 -20.81 2.88 2.73
C ASP A 247 -20.78 1.47 2.12
N ARG A 248 -21.33 1.41 0.91
CA ARG A 248 -21.69 0.18 0.18
C ARG A 248 -21.19 0.30 -1.25
N ILE A 249 -20.87 -0.84 -1.85
CA ILE A 249 -20.50 -0.98 -3.26
C ILE A 249 -21.75 -0.81 -4.12
N ILE A 250 -21.63 -0.07 -5.22
CA ILE A 250 -22.70 0.19 -6.19
C ILE A 250 -22.38 -0.29 -7.60
N GLU A 251 -21.10 -0.48 -7.92
CA GLU A 251 -20.67 -1.03 -9.20
C GLU A 251 -19.41 -1.88 -8.97
N VAL A 252 -19.34 -3.03 -9.65
CA VAL A 252 -18.15 -3.86 -9.74
C VAL A 252 -17.86 -4.12 -11.20
N GLY A 253 -16.65 -3.79 -11.63
CA GLY A 253 -16.13 -4.09 -12.95
C GLY A 253 -14.84 -4.90 -12.82
N ALA A 254 -14.78 -6.06 -13.46
CA ALA A 254 -13.53 -6.78 -13.59
C ALA A 254 -13.37 -7.38 -14.98
N ILE A 255 -12.15 -7.30 -15.50
CA ILE A 255 -11.79 -7.88 -16.80
C ILE A 255 -10.71 -8.94 -16.62
N GLU A 256 -10.77 -9.97 -17.44
CA GLU A 256 -9.83 -11.08 -17.38
C GLU A 256 -8.67 -10.92 -18.34
N MET A 257 -7.49 -11.23 -17.81
CA MET A 257 -6.22 -11.26 -18.51
C MET A 257 -5.50 -12.56 -18.20
N ILE A 258 -4.97 -13.20 -19.23
CA ILE A 258 -4.14 -14.40 -19.12
C ILE A 258 -2.88 -14.18 -19.94
N ASN A 259 -1.70 -14.43 -19.35
CA ASN A 259 -0.42 -14.26 -20.02
C ASN A 259 -0.27 -12.90 -20.72
N ARG A 260 -0.70 -11.82 -20.03
CA ARG A 260 -0.63 -10.43 -20.54
C ARG A 260 -1.51 -10.15 -21.77
N LYS A 261 -2.48 -11.01 -22.07
CA LYS A 261 -3.48 -10.80 -23.12
C LYS A 261 -4.87 -10.75 -22.49
N LEU A 262 -5.64 -9.73 -22.82
CA LEU A 262 -7.04 -9.65 -22.44
C LEU A 262 -7.81 -10.77 -23.15
N THR A 263 -8.56 -11.57 -22.40
CA THR A 263 -9.34 -12.69 -22.97
C THR A 263 -10.65 -12.20 -23.58
N GLY A 264 -11.06 -10.97 -23.24
CA GLY A 264 -12.39 -10.43 -23.53
C GLY A 264 -13.46 -10.87 -22.53
N SER A 265 -13.12 -11.75 -21.60
CA SER A 265 -14.02 -12.08 -20.49
C SER A 265 -14.09 -10.92 -19.51
N SER A 266 -15.29 -10.55 -19.10
CA SER A 266 -15.51 -9.50 -18.12
C SER A 266 -16.74 -9.79 -17.28
N ILE A 267 -16.74 -9.28 -16.05
CA ILE A 267 -17.91 -9.24 -15.19
C ILE A 267 -18.21 -7.78 -14.87
N HIS A 268 -19.46 -7.40 -15.08
CA HIS A 268 -19.93 -6.05 -14.81
C HIS A 268 -21.29 -6.12 -14.13
N ILE A 269 -21.37 -5.53 -12.92
CA ILE A 269 -22.54 -5.62 -12.06
C ILE A 269 -22.80 -4.25 -11.44
N TYR A 270 -24.03 -3.75 -11.62
CA TYR A 270 -24.57 -2.67 -10.80
C TYR A 270 -25.32 -3.26 -9.61
N ILE A 271 -25.15 -2.65 -8.44
CA ILE A 271 -25.61 -3.19 -7.15
C ILE A 271 -26.46 -2.13 -6.47
N ASN A 272 -27.62 -2.53 -5.98
CA ASN A 272 -28.45 -1.70 -5.11
C ASN A 272 -27.84 -1.66 -3.70
N PRO A 273 -27.37 -0.49 -3.23
CA PRO A 273 -26.73 -0.39 -1.92
C PRO A 273 -27.75 -0.37 -0.77
N GLU A 274 -29.06 -0.36 -1.02
CA GLU A 274 -30.13 -0.16 -0.04
C GLU A 274 -29.97 1.11 0.83
N LYS A 275 -29.20 2.08 0.34
CA LYS A 275 -28.98 3.40 0.94
C LYS A 275 -28.86 4.46 -0.15
N GLU A 276 -28.90 5.73 0.27
CA GLU A 276 -28.64 6.83 -0.65
C GLU A 276 -27.18 6.86 -1.07
N VAL A 277 -26.95 7.12 -2.36
CA VAL A 277 -25.64 7.24 -2.98
C VAL A 277 -24.93 8.54 -2.56
N GLY A 278 -25.69 9.63 -2.38
CA GLY A 278 -25.17 10.88 -1.83
C GLY A 278 -24.26 11.65 -2.80
N ASP A 279 -23.17 12.23 -2.29
CA ASP A 279 -22.29 13.11 -3.07
C ASP A 279 -21.42 12.36 -4.10
N SER A 280 -21.31 11.03 -4.00
CA SER A 280 -20.49 10.21 -4.91
C SER A 280 -21.03 10.21 -6.35
N VAL A 281 -22.30 10.55 -6.55
CA VAL A 281 -22.92 10.79 -7.87
C VAL A 281 -22.11 11.77 -8.71
N ASN A 282 -21.44 12.75 -8.09
CA ASN A 282 -20.61 13.72 -8.83
C ASN A 282 -19.34 13.11 -9.44
N VAL A 283 -18.93 11.92 -8.99
CA VAL A 283 -17.73 11.22 -9.44
C VAL A 283 -18.06 10.21 -10.53
N HIS A 284 -19.05 9.36 -10.30
CA HIS A 284 -19.42 8.24 -11.18
C HIS A 284 -20.74 8.43 -11.94
N GLY A 285 -21.54 9.46 -11.64
CA GLY A 285 -22.79 9.77 -12.34
C GLY A 285 -23.96 8.82 -12.07
N ILE A 286 -23.70 7.69 -11.39
CA ILE A 286 -24.71 6.70 -10.99
C ILE A 286 -25.68 7.29 -9.94
N THR A 287 -26.98 7.33 -10.28
CA THR A 287 -28.04 7.90 -9.41
C THR A 287 -28.78 6.83 -8.62
N ASP A 288 -29.42 7.23 -7.51
CA ASP A 288 -30.29 6.35 -6.71
C ASP A 288 -31.41 5.73 -7.56
N ASP A 289 -32.01 6.51 -8.46
CA ASP A 289 -33.07 6.04 -9.34
C ASP A 289 -32.61 4.92 -10.29
N PHE A 290 -31.35 4.97 -10.74
CA PHE A 290 -30.76 3.94 -11.59
C PHE A 290 -30.43 2.64 -10.84
N LEU A 291 -30.17 2.70 -9.53
CA LEU A 291 -29.79 1.53 -8.73
C LEU A 291 -31.00 0.84 -8.08
N LYS A 292 -32.19 1.45 -8.07
CA LYS A 292 -33.39 0.91 -7.40
C LYS A 292 -33.81 -0.48 -7.89
N ASP A 293 -33.68 -0.74 -9.19
CA ASP A 293 -34.05 -1.99 -9.85
C ASP A 293 -32.92 -3.03 -9.89
N LYS A 294 -31.72 -2.67 -9.40
CA LYS A 294 -30.53 -3.53 -9.44
C LYS A 294 -30.53 -4.54 -8.27
N PRO A 295 -29.84 -5.69 -8.42
CA PRO A 295 -29.75 -6.69 -7.36
C PRO A 295 -29.05 -6.13 -6.13
N LYS A 296 -29.41 -6.66 -4.97
CA LYS A 296 -28.68 -6.42 -3.72
C LYS A 296 -27.38 -7.22 -3.73
N TYR A 297 -26.42 -6.80 -2.91
CA TYR A 297 -25.14 -7.50 -2.81
C TYR A 297 -25.31 -8.99 -2.45
N ALA A 298 -26.24 -9.31 -1.55
CA ALA A 298 -26.51 -10.69 -1.14
C ALA A 298 -26.96 -11.61 -2.29
N GLU A 299 -27.56 -11.06 -3.35
CA GLU A 299 -28.04 -11.83 -4.51
C GLU A 299 -26.93 -12.11 -5.53
N ILE A 300 -25.82 -11.36 -5.48
CA ILE A 300 -24.70 -11.48 -6.42
C ILE A 300 -23.41 -12.02 -5.75
N ALA A 301 -23.39 -12.12 -4.42
CA ALA A 301 -22.21 -12.48 -3.65
C ALA A 301 -21.61 -13.82 -4.07
N ASP A 302 -22.41 -14.89 -4.17
CA ASP A 302 -21.93 -16.22 -4.55
C ASP A 302 -21.27 -16.19 -5.94
N VAL A 303 -21.93 -15.55 -6.91
CA VAL A 303 -21.45 -15.46 -8.29
C VAL A 303 -20.15 -14.66 -8.38
N LEU A 304 -20.08 -13.53 -7.66
CA LEU A 304 -18.89 -12.68 -7.66
C LEU A 304 -17.73 -13.38 -6.93
N PHE A 305 -17.99 -14.02 -5.80
CA PHE A 305 -16.96 -14.75 -5.06
C PHE A 305 -16.37 -15.89 -5.89
N ASP A 306 -17.22 -16.70 -6.52
CA ASP A 306 -16.77 -17.79 -7.39
C ASP A 306 -16.01 -17.29 -8.62
N TYR A 307 -16.37 -16.13 -9.18
CA TYR A 307 -15.65 -15.53 -10.30
C TYR A 307 -14.23 -15.09 -9.92
N LEU A 308 -14.08 -14.48 -8.73
CA LEU A 308 -12.81 -13.96 -8.22
C LEU A 308 -11.88 -15.05 -7.68
N LYS A 309 -12.45 -16.12 -7.13
CA LYS A 309 -11.72 -17.21 -6.47
C LYS A 309 -10.63 -17.82 -7.37
N GLY A 310 -9.41 -17.91 -6.84
CA GLY A 310 -8.27 -18.54 -7.51
C GLY A 310 -7.61 -17.68 -8.59
N ALA A 311 -7.99 -16.41 -8.71
CA ALA A 311 -7.33 -15.44 -9.59
C ALA A 311 -6.42 -14.47 -8.80
N GLU A 312 -5.45 -13.87 -9.50
CA GLU A 312 -4.71 -12.71 -9.02
C GLU A 312 -5.55 -11.44 -9.30
N ILE A 313 -5.88 -10.68 -8.27
CA ILE A 313 -6.62 -9.43 -8.39
C ILE A 313 -5.64 -8.26 -8.53
N ILE A 314 -5.77 -7.52 -9.63
CA ILE A 314 -4.96 -6.34 -9.93
C ILE A 314 -5.87 -5.12 -9.83
N ALA A 315 -5.61 -4.24 -8.87
CA ALA A 315 -6.42 -3.02 -8.66
C ALA A 315 -5.53 -1.80 -8.43
N HIS A 316 -6.08 -0.60 -8.61
CA HIS A 316 -5.37 0.65 -8.36
C HIS A 316 -5.76 1.21 -6.99
N ASN A 317 -4.82 1.20 -6.03
CA ASN A 317 -5.12 1.36 -4.62
C ASN A 317 -5.93 0.17 -4.06
N ALA A 318 -5.48 -1.06 -4.37
CA ALA A 318 -6.20 -2.31 -4.07
C ALA A 318 -6.68 -2.45 -2.62
N THR A 319 -6.03 -1.79 -1.66
CA THR A 319 -6.48 -1.75 -0.26
C THR A 319 -7.92 -1.21 -0.14
N PHE A 320 -8.32 -0.25 -0.98
CA PHE A 320 -9.66 0.32 -0.97
C PHE A 320 -10.71 -0.73 -1.38
N ASP A 321 -10.61 -1.26 -2.60
CA ASP A 321 -11.54 -2.24 -3.15
C ASP A 321 -11.63 -3.49 -2.28
N MET A 322 -10.48 -4.01 -1.82
CA MET A 322 -10.43 -5.21 -1.00
C MET A 322 -11.13 -5.00 0.35
N ASN A 323 -11.02 -3.83 0.97
CA ASN A 323 -11.71 -3.55 2.23
C ASN A 323 -13.23 -3.54 2.06
N PHE A 324 -13.72 -2.95 0.96
CA PHE A 324 -15.15 -2.94 0.65
C PHE A 324 -15.66 -4.35 0.33
N LEU A 325 -14.97 -5.08 -0.55
CA LEU A 325 -15.35 -6.45 -0.92
C LEU A 325 -15.34 -7.37 0.29
N ASN A 326 -14.27 -7.36 1.10
CA ASN A 326 -14.18 -8.20 2.30
C ASN A 326 -15.31 -7.89 3.30
N MET A 327 -15.71 -6.63 3.44
CA MET A 327 -16.80 -6.24 4.34
C MET A 327 -18.16 -6.75 3.83
N GLU A 328 -18.42 -6.66 2.53
CA GLU A 328 -19.67 -7.16 1.94
C GLU A 328 -19.72 -8.70 1.89
N PHE A 329 -18.61 -9.36 1.61
CA PHE A 329 -18.49 -10.83 1.69
C PHE A 329 -18.69 -11.34 3.11
N LYS A 330 -18.12 -10.66 4.11
CA LYS A 330 -18.35 -10.99 5.51
C LYS A 330 -19.83 -10.91 5.91
N ARG A 331 -20.60 -9.96 5.35
CA ARG A 331 -22.05 -9.83 5.61
C ARG A 331 -22.86 -10.96 4.99
N THR A 332 -22.37 -11.57 3.92
CA THR A 332 -23.04 -12.66 3.20
C THR A 332 -22.57 -14.05 3.63
N GLY A 333 -21.62 -14.13 4.57
CA GLY A 333 -21.13 -15.39 5.12
C GLY A 333 -19.91 -15.99 4.39
N HIS A 334 -19.29 -15.23 3.48
CA HIS A 334 -18.06 -15.62 2.79
C HIS A 334 -16.82 -15.24 3.60
N GLY A 335 -15.73 -16.00 3.40
CA GLY A 335 -14.41 -15.71 3.96
C GLY A 335 -13.75 -14.50 3.29
N PRO A 336 -12.63 -13.99 3.84
CA PRO A 336 -11.90 -12.89 3.24
C PRO A 336 -11.25 -13.31 1.91
N LEU A 337 -11.26 -12.42 0.91
CA LEU A 337 -10.67 -12.69 -0.41
C LEU A 337 -9.16 -12.99 -0.34
N SER A 338 -8.47 -12.48 0.69
CA SER A 338 -7.03 -12.72 0.90
C SER A 338 -6.67 -14.20 1.11
N GLU A 339 -7.64 -15.06 1.46
CA GLU A 339 -7.41 -16.51 1.61
C GLU A 339 -7.51 -17.26 0.27
N VAL A 340 -8.13 -16.66 -0.74
CA VAL A 340 -8.48 -17.33 -2.00
C VAL A 340 -7.92 -16.64 -3.24
N CYS A 341 -7.40 -15.43 -3.11
CA CYS A 341 -6.89 -14.60 -4.20
C CYS A 341 -5.55 -13.98 -3.80
N GLU A 342 -4.65 -13.87 -4.79
CA GLU A 342 -3.49 -12.99 -4.68
C GLU A 342 -3.92 -11.55 -5.02
N VAL A 343 -3.29 -10.53 -4.42
CA VAL A 343 -3.67 -9.13 -4.63
C VAL A 343 -2.44 -8.31 -4.98
N THR A 344 -2.53 -7.58 -6.09
CA THR A 344 -1.48 -6.73 -6.62
C THR A 344 -1.97 -5.28 -6.69
N ASP A 345 -1.34 -4.40 -5.91
CA ASP A 345 -1.64 -2.96 -5.91
C ASP A 345 -0.79 -2.21 -6.95
N THR A 346 -1.44 -1.80 -8.04
CA THR A 346 -0.78 -1.05 -9.11
C THR A 346 -0.37 0.36 -8.69
N LEU A 347 -1.00 0.95 -7.66
CA LEU A 347 -0.59 2.25 -7.13
C LEU A 347 0.76 2.14 -6.42
N ALA A 348 0.96 1.07 -5.63
CA ALA A 348 2.25 0.78 -5.01
C ALA A 348 3.34 0.55 -6.08
N MET A 349 3.02 -0.21 -7.13
CA MET A 349 3.93 -0.40 -8.28
C MET A 349 4.26 0.93 -8.97
N ALA A 350 3.27 1.79 -9.18
CA ALA A 350 3.45 3.09 -9.81
C ALA A 350 4.30 4.03 -8.95
N LYS A 351 4.09 4.04 -7.63
CA LYS A 351 4.91 4.81 -6.67
C LYS A 351 6.37 4.36 -6.66
N SER A 352 6.62 3.05 -6.79
CA SER A 352 7.98 2.51 -6.88
C SER A 352 8.66 2.91 -8.20
N LYS A 353 7.95 2.80 -9.33
CA LYS A 353 8.48 3.19 -10.66
C LYS A 353 8.66 4.71 -10.82
N HIS A 354 7.79 5.50 -10.22
CA HIS A 354 7.75 6.96 -10.38
C HIS A 354 7.66 7.66 -9.01
N PRO A 355 8.74 7.62 -8.21
CA PRO A 355 8.76 8.24 -6.89
C PRO A 355 8.64 9.76 -6.99
N GLY A 356 7.89 10.36 -6.07
CA GLY A 356 7.70 11.83 -5.99
C GLY A 356 6.78 12.45 -7.05
N GLN A 357 6.22 11.64 -7.95
CA GLN A 357 5.31 12.12 -8.99
C GLN A 357 3.85 11.76 -8.70
N LYS A 358 2.92 12.39 -9.44
CA LYS A 358 1.52 11.97 -9.45
C LYS A 358 1.41 10.57 -10.08
N ASN A 359 0.73 9.67 -9.37
CA ASN A 359 0.52 8.28 -9.76
C ASN A 359 -0.96 7.89 -9.71
N SER A 360 -1.87 8.86 -9.88
CA SER A 360 -3.29 8.57 -10.12
C SER A 360 -3.46 7.94 -11.51
N LEU A 361 -4.55 7.20 -11.72
CA LEU A 361 -4.85 6.58 -13.01
C LEU A 361 -4.75 7.57 -14.17
N ASP A 362 -5.35 8.76 -14.06
CA ASP A 362 -5.25 9.82 -15.08
C ASP A 362 -3.81 10.28 -15.35
N ALA A 363 -2.97 10.33 -14.31
CA ALA A 363 -1.57 10.71 -14.46
C ALA A 363 -0.78 9.63 -15.20
N LEU A 364 -1.09 8.35 -14.93
CA LEU A 364 -0.46 7.21 -15.60
C LEU A 364 -0.91 7.09 -17.06
N VAL A 365 -2.20 7.29 -17.36
CA VAL A 365 -2.73 7.33 -18.73
C VAL A 365 -1.98 8.36 -19.57
N ARG A 366 -1.78 9.58 -19.03
CA ARG A 366 -1.02 10.64 -19.71
C ARG A 366 0.46 10.28 -19.85
N ARG A 367 1.06 9.65 -18.84
CA ARG A 367 2.49 9.30 -18.85
C ARG A 367 2.82 8.20 -19.86
N TYR A 368 1.96 7.20 -19.97
CA TYR A 368 2.14 6.05 -20.87
C TYR A 368 1.52 6.27 -22.25
N GLU A 369 1.05 7.49 -22.54
CA GLU A 369 0.45 7.87 -23.83
C GLU A 369 -0.70 6.94 -24.26
N ILE A 370 -1.46 6.46 -23.28
CA ILE A 370 -2.61 5.59 -23.52
C ILE A 370 -3.74 6.44 -24.11
N ALA A 371 -4.46 5.88 -25.08
CA ALA A 371 -5.57 6.56 -25.74
C ALA A 371 -6.59 7.06 -24.70
N GLN A 372 -6.84 8.36 -24.70
CA GLN A 372 -7.84 8.93 -23.81
C GLN A 372 -9.23 8.47 -24.23
N ARG A 373 -9.95 7.91 -23.28
CA ARG A 373 -11.36 7.54 -23.41
C ARG A 373 -12.20 8.64 -22.78
N ASP A 374 -13.42 8.85 -23.27
CA ASP A 374 -14.32 9.81 -22.64
C ASP A 374 -14.68 9.30 -21.24
N ARG A 375 -14.09 9.95 -20.23
CA ARG A 375 -14.18 9.63 -18.81
C ARG A 375 -14.85 10.79 -18.08
N THR A 376 -15.96 11.27 -18.64
CA THR A 376 -16.77 12.33 -18.01
C THR A 376 -17.25 11.90 -16.62
N PHE A 377 -17.53 10.60 -16.44
CA PHE A 377 -17.78 9.97 -15.14
C PHE A 377 -16.86 8.76 -14.97
N HIS A 378 -16.53 8.46 -13.71
CA HIS A 378 -15.87 7.20 -13.33
C HIS A 378 -16.86 6.05 -13.50
N GLY A 379 -16.37 4.90 -13.93
CA GLY A 379 -17.19 3.72 -14.10
C GLY A 379 -16.30 2.49 -14.02
N ALA A 380 -16.67 1.55 -13.16
CA ALA A 380 -15.79 0.48 -12.74
C ALA A 380 -15.23 -0.34 -13.91
N LEU A 381 -16.07 -0.67 -14.90
CA LEU A 381 -15.62 -1.44 -16.06
C LEU A 381 -14.64 -0.64 -16.95
N LEU A 382 -14.95 0.63 -17.21
CA LEU A 382 -14.10 1.50 -18.02
C LEU A 382 -12.75 1.72 -17.34
N ASP A 383 -12.76 1.91 -16.04
CA ASP A 383 -11.57 2.16 -15.24
C ASP A 383 -10.71 0.90 -15.11
N ALA A 384 -11.32 -0.29 -15.01
CA ALA A 384 -10.62 -1.57 -15.12
C ALA A 384 -9.94 -1.74 -16.50
N GLU A 385 -10.61 -1.38 -17.60
CA GLU A 385 -10.03 -1.43 -18.95
C GLU A 385 -8.85 -0.45 -19.12
N ILE A 386 -8.98 0.77 -18.61
CA ILE A 386 -7.88 1.75 -18.61
C ILE A 386 -6.71 1.26 -17.74
N LEU A 387 -7.02 0.70 -16.57
CA LEU A 387 -6.04 0.13 -15.67
C LEU A 387 -5.29 -1.05 -16.32
N ALA A 388 -5.96 -1.86 -17.14
CA ALA A 388 -5.33 -2.92 -17.90
C ALA A 388 -4.24 -2.40 -18.84
N ASP A 389 -4.56 -1.37 -19.63
CA ASP A 389 -3.63 -0.73 -20.55
C ASP A 389 -2.44 -0.14 -19.77
N VAL A 390 -2.71 0.54 -18.66
CA VAL A 390 -1.69 1.10 -17.76
C VAL A 390 -0.80 0.00 -17.17
N TYR A 391 -1.39 -1.07 -16.66
CA TYR A 391 -0.65 -2.18 -16.06
C TYR A 391 0.24 -2.86 -17.10
N LEU A 392 -0.28 -3.13 -18.30
CA LEU A 392 0.48 -3.70 -19.40
C LEU A 392 1.63 -2.79 -19.83
N ALA A 393 1.42 -1.47 -19.91
CA ALA A 393 2.46 -0.51 -20.22
C ALA A 393 3.53 -0.43 -19.11
N MET A 394 3.10 -0.42 -17.84
CA MET A 394 3.99 -0.40 -16.68
C MET A 394 4.89 -1.63 -16.61
N THR A 395 4.34 -2.80 -16.94
CA THR A 395 5.03 -4.10 -16.86
C THR A 395 5.63 -4.56 -18.19
N GLY A 396 5.32 -3.86 -19.29
CA GLY A 396 5.75 -4.19 -20.65
C GLY A 396 7.03 -3.49 -21.10
N GLY A 397 7.66 -2.72 -20.21
CA GLY A 397 8.99 -2.16 -20.46
C GLY A 397 9.98 -3.25 -20.87
N GLN A 398 10.89 -2.89 -21.78
CA GLN A 398 12.10 -3.65 -22.09
C GLN A 398 12.58 -4.36 -20.83
N VAL A 399 12.84 -5.67 -20.92
CA VAL A 399 13.68 -6.37 -19.94
C VAL A 399 14.90 -5.47 -19.80
N SER A 400 14.97 -4.70 -18.71
CA SER A 400 16.19 -4.02 -18.38
C SER A 400 17.14 -5.18 -18.18
N PHE A 401 18.08 -5.33 -19.11
CA PHE A 401 19.34 -5.94 -18.76
C PHE A 401 19.95 -4.99 -17.74
N ASP A 402 19.44 -5.05 -16.50
CA ASP A 402 19.94 -4.36 -15.33
C ASP A 402 21.27 -5.01 -14.96
N ILE A 403 22.27 -4.76 -15.82
CA ILE A 403 23.67 -5.00 -15.54
C ILE A 403 24.13 -4.03 -14.42
N ASP A 404 23.43 -2.91 -14.22
CA ASP A 404 23.75 -1.89 -13.21
C ASP A 404 22.92 -1.96 -11.91
N ALA A 405 21.77 -2.66 -11.85
CA ALA A 405 21.04 -2.79 -10.57
C ALA A 405 21.72 -3.81 -9.62
N LEU A 406 22.57 -4.70 -10.16
CA LEU A 406 23.42 -5.58 -9.36
C LEU A 406 24.67 -4.87 -8.81
N SER A 407 25.11 -3.76 -9.42
CA SER A 407 26.34 -3.07 -9.01
C SER A 407 26.16 -2.20 -7.75
N GLN A 408 24.93 -1.77 -7.43
CA GLN A 408 24.65 -0.98 -6.22
C GLN A 408 24.44 -1.83 -4.97
N SER A 409 24.02 -3.09 -5.10
CA SER A 409 23.99 -4.03 -3.96
C SER A 409 25.38 -4.57 -3.59
N GLU A 410 26.36 -4.53 -4.50
CA GLU A 410 27.70 -5.10 -4.27
C GLU A 410 28.67 -4.14 -3.54
N GLN A 411 28.41 -2.83 -3.51
CA GLN A 411 29.29 -1.87 -2.82
C GLN A 411 29.12 -1.80 -1.30
N GLN A 412 28.08 -2.41 -0.71
CA GLN A 412 27.88 -2.49 0.74
C GLN A 412 28.22 -3.85 1.38
N GLN A 413 28.70 -4.83 0.60
CA GLN A 413 29.22 -6.11 1.10
C GLN A 413 30.70 -6.35 0.72
N GLY A 414 31.50 -5.28 0.69
CA GLY A 414 32.94 -5.32 0.45
C GLY A 414 33.79 -5.86 1.61
N ALA A 415 33.24 -6.66 2.53
CA ALA A 415 34.01 -7.40 3.53
C ALA A 415 33.28 -8.68 3.94
N SER A 416 33.91 -9.82 3.65
CA SER A 416 33.52 -11.19 4.02
C SER A 416 32.36 -11.81 3.24
N GLY A 417 32.70 -12.39 2.10
CA GLY A 417 31.83 -13.32 1.38
C GLY A 417 32.48 -13.83 0.09
N ARG A 418 33.64 -14.49 0.19
CA ARG A 418 34.25 -15.19 -0.95
C ARG A 418 33.30 -16.35 -1.31
N ARG A 419 32.38 -16.14 -2.25
CA ARG A 419 31.55 -17.22 -2.81
C ARG A 419 32.48 -18.22 -3.47
N GLN A 420 32.67 -19.35 -2.82
CA GLN A 420 33.33 -20.50 -3.39
C GLN A 420 32.35 -21.09 -4.42
N ILE A 421 32.57 -20.76 -5.69
CA ILE A 421 31.86 -21.42 -6.80
C ILE A 421 32.38 -22.85 -6.80
N ASP A 422 31.50 -23.80 -6.51
CA ASP A 422 31.79 -25.23 -6.63
C ASP A 422 32.04 -25.52 -8.11
N GLN A 423 33.31 -25.64 -8.52
CA GLN A 423 33.74 -25.94 -9.89
C GLN A 423 33.60 -27.44 -10.22
N THR A 424 32.54 -28.08 -9.75
CA THR A 424 32.31 -29.50 -10.02
C THR A 424 31.46 -29.67 -11.28
N GLY A 425 32.13 -30.03 -12.39
CA GLY A 425 31.50 -30.83 -13.45
C GLY A 425 30.96 -30.13 -14.69
N LEU A 426 31.28 -28.87 -14.96
CA LEU A 426 30.92 -28.26 -16.25
C LEU A 426 31.80 -28.81 -17.39
N VAL A 427 31.17 -29.49 -18.34
CA VAL A 427 31.84 -30.02 -19.53
C VAL A 427 32.12 -28.87 -20.51
N VAL A 428 33.40 -28.65 -20.80
CA VAL A 428 33.82 -27.71 -21.86
C VAL A 428 33.77 -28.45 -23.19
N ILE A 429 32.86 -28.05 -24.07
CA ILE A 429 32.78 -28.59 -25.43
C ILE A 429 33.70 -27.74 -26.31
N LEU A 430 34.77 -28.36 -26.81
CA LEU A 430 35.69 -27.73 -27.75
C LEU A 430 35.17 -27.90 -29.18
N PRO A 431 35.42 -26.93 -30.08
CA PRO A 431 35.11 -27.07 -31.49
C PRO A 431 35.85 -28.27 -32.10
N SER A 432 35.19 -28.94 -33.02
CA SER A 432 35.78 -30.01 -33.84
C SER A 432 36.85 -29.46 -34.79
N GLU A 433 37.72 -30.34 -35.29
CA GLU A 433 38.75 -29.95 -36.27
C GLU A 433 38.14 -29.37 -37.56
N GLU A 434 36.96 -29.85 -37.95
CA GLU A 434 36.23 -29.35 -39.12
C GLU A 434 35.71 -27.92 -38.90
N GLU A 435 35.15 -27.62 -37.72
CA GLU A 435 34.70 -26.27 -37.35
C GLU A 435 35.86 -25.28 -37.26
N LEU A 436 37.02 -25.74 -36.76
CA LEU A 436 38.24 -24.94 -36.73
C LEU A 436 38.75 -24.62 -38.14
N ALA A 437 38.77 -25.61 -39.04
CA ALA A 437 39.18 -25.41 -40.43
C ALA A 437 38.22 -24.49 -41.19
N ALA A 438 36.91 -24.62 -40.93
CA ALA A 438 35.90 -23.73 -41.48
C ALA A 438 36.09 -22.28 -40.99
N HIS A 439 36.39 -22.11 -39.70
CA HIS A 439 36.71 -20.80 -39.13
C HIS A 439 37.96 -20.19 -39.75
N GLU A 440 39.06 -20.94 -39.90
CA GLU A 440 40.29 -20.43 -40.55
C GLU A 440 40.06 -20.04 -42.01
N THR A 441 39.26 -20.82 -42.74
CA THR A 441 38.87 -20.51 -44.11
C THR A 441 38.06 -19.22 -44.18
N TRP A 442 37.12 -19.04 -43.25
CA TRP A 442 36.32 -17.83 -43.14
C TRP A 442 37.16 -16.59 -42.81
N VAL A 443 38.13 -16.71 -41.89
CA VAL A 443 39.05 -15.62 -41.56
C VAL A 443 39.86 -15.20 -42.79
N LYS A 444 40.40 -16.15 -43.55
CA LYS A 444 41.14 -15.86 -44.80
C LYS A 444 40.28 -15.16 -45.85
N GLN A 445 39.03 -15.58 -46.04
CA GLN A 445 38.11 -14.92 -46.97
C GLN A 445 37.83 -13.47 -46.58
N ILE A 446 37.73 -13.18 -45.27
CA ILE A 446 37.55 -11.82 -44.78
C ILE A 446 38.79 -10.96 -45.05
N GLU A 447 40.00 -11.51 -44.82
CA GLU A 447 41.24 -10.81 -45.12
C GLU A 447 41.40 -10.51 -46.61
N GLU A 448 41.12 -11.48 -47.48
CA GLU A 448 41.17 -11.29 -48.94
C GLU A 448 40.16 -10.24 -49.42
N LYS A 449 38.98 -10.20 -48.81
CA LYS A 449 37.91 -9.25 -49.19
C LYS A 449 38.17 -7.83 -48.69
N GLN A 450 38.80 -7.67 -47.53
CA GLN A 450 39.02 -6.36 -46.89
C GLN A 450 40.44 -5.80 -47.10
N GLY A 451 41.37 -6.61 -47.63
CA GLY A 451 42.75 -6.21 -47.94
C GLY A 451 43.58 -5.82 -46.71
N LYS A 452 43.16 -6.23 -45.51
CA LYS A 452 43.81 -5.98 -44.22
C LYS A 452 43.78 -7.24 -43.37
N SER A 453 44.81 -7.44 -42.56
CA SER A 453 44.90 -8.59 -41.64
C SER A 453 43.80 -8.54 -40.57
N CYS A 454 43.19 -9.68 -40.31
CA CYS A 454 42.09 -9.85 -39.37
C CYS A 454 42.63 -9.99 -37.95
N PHE A 455 41.97 -9.42 -36.94
CA PHE A 455 42.40 -9.56 -35.53
C PHE A 455 42.43 -11.01 -35.01
N PHE A 456 41.72 -11.91 -35.69
CA PHE A 456 41.68 -13.34 -35.38
C PHE A 456 42.65 -14.18 -36.22
N SER A 457 43.39 -13.57 -37.16
CA SER A 457 44.48 -14.27 -37.83
C SER A 457 45.62 -14.48 -36.84
N LYS A 458 46.13 -15.71 -36.73
CA LYS A 458 47.29 -16.03 -35.90
C LYS A 458 48.58 -15.44 -36.44
#